data_AF-A0A820BQ67-F1
#
_entry.id   AF-A0A820BQ67-F1
#
_cell.length_a   1.000
_cell.length_b   1.000
_cell.length_c   1.000
_cell.angle_alpha   90.00
_cell.angle_beta   90.00
_cell.angle_gamma   90.00
#
_symmetry.space_group_name_H-M   'P 1'
#
loop_
_entity.id
_entity.type
_entity.pdbx_description
1 polymer ?
#
loop_
_entity_poly.entity_id
_entity_poly.type
_entity_poly.pdbx_seq_one_letter_code
_entity_poly.pdbx_strand_id
1 'polypeptide(L)'
;WPDPPCRQFYENKASQTFYDYSRSVQSNISNAMFIACTHDGYVLRDGIPHMNNVWSGIHIRYIPHGHVSAFLFNQSGFHHAAAEMLQRQEPN
;
A
#
# COMPACT_ATOMS: atom_id res chain seq x y z
N TRP A 1 -1.45 -21.45 -8.70
CA TRP A 1 -0.59 -20.33 -9.08
C TRP A 1 -0.53 -20.27 -10.60
N PRO A 2 -0.77 -19.11 -11.24
CA PRO A 2 -0.83 -19.02 -12.70
C PRO A 2 0.56 -19.25 -13.32
N ASP A 3 0.59 -19.74 -14.56
CA ASP A 3 1.82 -19.98 -15.31
C ASP A 3 2.65 -18.68 -15.49
N PRO A 4 3.98 -18.76 -15.62
CA PRO A 4 4.85 -17.58 -15.70
C PRO A 4 4.43 -16.51 -16.74
N PRO A 5 3.97 -16.87 -17.96
CA PRO A 5 3.48 -15.89 -18.93
C PRO A 5 2.20 -15.18 -18.47
N CYS A 6 1.27 -15.91 -17.84
CA CYS A 6 0.04 -15.37 -17.28
C CYS A 6 0.31 -14.43 -16.12
N ARG A 7 1.31 -14.77 -15.29
CA ARG A 7 1.78 -13.91 -14.20
C ARG A 7 2.29 -12.58 -14.73
N GLN A 8 3.23 -12.58 -15.68
CA GLN A 8 3.79 -11.33 -16.23
C GLN A 8 2.72 -10.46 -16.91
N PHE A 9 1.79 -11.07 -17.64
CA PHE A 9 0.67 -10.35 -18.25
C PHE A 9 -0.22 -9.67 -17.20
N TYR A 10 -0.55 -10.38 -16.12
CA TYR A 10 -1.37 -9.85 -15.04
C TYR A 10 -0.65 -8.74 -14.27
N GLU A 11 0.64 -8.91 -13.99
CA GLU A 11 1.49 -7.89 -13.35
C GLU A 11 1.55 -6.62 -14.21
N ASN A 12 1.76 -6.74 -15.53
CA ASN A 12 1.77 -5.59 -16.43
C ASN A 12 0.42 -4.83 -16.44
N LYS A 13 -0.70 -5.56 -16.47
CA LYS A 13 -2.03 -4.94 -16.40
C LYS A 13 -2.32 -4.32 -15.04
N ALA A 14 -1.94 -4.98 -13.95
CA ALA A 14 -2.12 -4.48 -12.59
C ALA A 14 -1.29 -3.20 -12.38
N SER A 15 -0.04 -3.19 -12.85
CA SER A 15 0.84 -2.02 -12.82
C SER A 15 0.29 -0.85 -13.62
N GLN A 16 -0.17 -1.10 -14.87
CA GLN A 16 -0.77 -0.06 -15.70
C GLN A 16 -2.05 0.51 -15.06
N THR A 17 -2.94 -0.37 -14.59
CA THR A 17 -4.18 0.02 -13.90
C THR A 17 -3.85 0.83 -12.65
N PHE A 18 -2.84 0.43 -11.88
CA PHE A 18 -2.40 1.18 -10.71
C PHE A 18 -2.05 2.61 -11.11
N TYR A 19 -1.19 2.82 -12.12
CA TYR A 19 -0.85 4.17 -12.59
C TYR A 19 -2.04 4.95 -13.15
N ASP A 20 -2.91 4.31 -13.92
CA ASP A 20 -4.06 4.96 -14.56
C ASP A 20 -5.06 5.50 -13.53
N TYR A 21 -5.24 4.79 -12.42
CA TYR A 21 -6.20 5.14 -11.37
C TYR A 21 -5.56 5.79 -10.14
N SER A 22 -4.25 5.68 -9.95
CA SER A 22 -3.53 6.37 -8.89
C SER A 22 -3.36 7.83 -9.28
N ARG A 23 -4.35 8.66 -8.93
CA ARG A 23 -4.16 10.11 -9.05
C ARG A 23 -3.03 10.53 -8.13
N SER A 24 -2.01 11.16 -8.70
CA SER A 24 -1.05 11.95 -7.92
C SER A 24 -1.87 13.03 -7.21
N VAL A 25 -1.89 13.00 -5.89
CA VAL A 25 -2.52 14.06 -5.10
C VAL A 25 -1.43 15.10 -4.85
N GLN A 26 -1.61 16.31 -5.37
CA GLN A 26 -0.84 17.46 -4.88
C GLN A 26 -1.28 17.72 -3.45
N SER A 27 -0.58 17.09 -2.52
CA SER A 27 -0.88 17.19 -1.10
C SER A 27 0.39 17.68 -0.40
N ASN A 28 0.21 18.61 0.52
CA ASN A 28 1.20 18.96 1.53
C ASN A 28 1.33 17.87 2.61
N ILE A 29 0.68 16.71 2.45
CA ILE A 29 0.75 15.57 3.37
C ILE A 29 2.12 14.90 3.18
N SER A 30 3.15 15.54 3.73
CA SER A 30 4.51 15.01 3.82
C SER A 30 4.60 13.76 4.71
N ASN A 31 3.50 13.36 5.37
CA ASN A 31 3.47 12.27 6.34
C ASN A 31 2.28 11.30 6.13
N ALA A 32 1.90 11.03 4.87
CA ALA A 32 0.89 10.00 4.59
C ALA A 32 1.39 8.62 5.01
N MET A 33 0.50 7.83 5.65
CA MET A 33 0.82 6.49 6.13
C MET A 33 -0.07 5.44 5.48
N PHE A 34 0.56 4.41 4.92
CA PHE A 34 -0.11 3.26 4.36
C PHE A 34 0.20 1.99 5.16
N ILE A 35 -0.78 1.11 5.21
CA ILE A 35 -0.64 -0.24 5.73
C ILE A 35 -0.98 -1.19 4.61
N ALA A 36 -0.02 -2.04 4.25
CA ALA A 36 -0.15 -3.01 3.17
C ALA A 36 0.14 -4.42 3.67
N CYS A 37 -0.46 -5.40 3.02
CA CYS A 37 -0.32 -6.81 3.39
C CYS A 37 0.64 -7.51 2.42
N THR A 38 1.55 -8.35 2.91
CA THR A 38 2.52 -9.03 2.03
C THR A 38 1.91 -10.19 1.27
N HIS A 39 0.80 -10.76 1.76
CA HIS A 39 0.07 -11.89 1.18
C HIS A 39 -1.36 -11.48 0.78
N ASP A 40 -1.54 -10.23 0.37
CA ASP A 40 -2.83 -9.70 -0.03
C ASP A 40 -3.30 -10.28 -1.37
N GLY A 41 -4.51 -10.84 -1.41
CA GLY A 41 -5.14 -11.36 -2.62
C GLY A 41 -5.95 -10.33 -3.41
N TYR A 42 -6.14 -9.12 -2.86
CA TYR A 42 -6.95 -8.05 -3.44
C TYR A 42 -6.08 -6.86 -3.87
N VAL A 43 -5.16 -6.44 -3.00
CA VAL A 43 -4.22 -5.33 -3.24
C VAL A 43 -2.81 -5.89 -3.32
N LEU A 44 -2.45 -6.36 -4.50
CA LEU A 44 -1.20 -7.07 -4.75
C LEU A 44 0.02 -6.22 -4.35
N ARG A 45 1.05 -6.87 -3.79
CA ARG A 45 2.35 -6.23 -3.53
C ARG A 45 3.32 -6.41 -4.70
N ASP A 46 3.31 -7.60 -5.29
CA ASP A 46 4.20 -7.95 -6.38
C ASP A 46 3.60 -7.53 -7.71
N GLY A 47 4.48 -7.11 -8.64
CA GLY A 47 4.06 -6.69 -9.98
C GLY A 47 3.37 -5.33 -10.04
N ILE A 48 3.25 -4.62 -8.92
CA ILE A 48 2.85 -3.21 -8.90
C ILE A 48 4.04 -2.31 -8.53
N PRO A 49 4.06 -1.06 -9.01
CA PRO A 49 5.07 -0.09 -8.61
C PRO A 49 5.06 0.16 -7.11
N HIS A 50 6.24 0.44 -6.55
CA HIS A 50 6.32 0.86 -5.17
C HIS A 50 5.56 2.17 -4.98
N MET A 51 4.77 2.29 -3.90
CA MET A 51 3.86 3.43 -3.73
C MET A 51 4.61 4.77 -3.60
N ASN A 52 5.86 4.77 -3.07
CA ASN A 52 6.72 5.97 -3.10
C ASN A 52 7.06 6.48 -4.52
N ASN A 53 6.90 5.66 -5.56
CA ASN A 53 7.09 6.09 -6.95
C ASN A 53 5.91 6.91 -7.47
N VAL A 54 4.73 6.77 -6.85
CA VAL A 54 3.50 7.50 -7.21
C VAL A 54 3.24 8.64 -6.26
N TRP A 55 3.38 8.39 -4.96
CA TRP A 55 3.25 9.39 -3.90
C TRP A 55 4.58 9.48 -3.16
N SER A 56 5.40 10.46 -3.52
CA SER A 56 6.71 10.64 -2.90
C SER A 56 6.60 11.05 -1.44
N GLY A 57 7.42 10.45 -0.56
CA GLY A 57 7.52 10.84 0.85
C GLY A 57 6.54 10.12 1.77
N ILE A 58 5.85 9.09 1.28
CA ILE A 58 4.91 8.32 2.09
C ILE A 58 5.64 7.30 2.97
N HIS A 59 5.02 7.00 4.11
CA HIS A 59 5.41 5.90 4.98
C HIS A 59 4.54 4.68 4.72
N ILE A 60 5.15 3.49 4.69
CA ILE A 60 4.44 2.23 4.48
C ILE A 60 4.84 1.24 5.57
N ARG A 61 3.85 0.60 6.20
CA ARG A 61 4.05 -0.56 7.07
C ARG A 61 3.51 -1.81 6.39
N TYR A 62 4.31 -2.87 6.39
CA TYR A 62 3.91 -4.17 5.86
C TYR A 62 3.48 -5.12 6.98
N ILE A 63 2.34 -5.77 6.80
CA ILE A 63 1.83 -6.82 7.68
C ILE A 63 2.00 -8.17 6.96
N PRO A 64 2.62 -9.20 7.60
CA PRO A 64 2.89 -10.48 6.96
C PRO A 64 1.65 -11.41 6.88
N HIS A 65 0.50 -10.87 6.49
CA HIS A 65 -0.79 -11.56 6.45
C HIS A 65 -1.50 -11.28 5.11
N GLY A 66 -2.67 -11.90 4.92
CA GLY A 66 -3.59 -11.52 3.85
C GLY A 66 -4.54 -10.41 4.30
N HIS A 67 -5.29 -9.84 3.37
CA HIS A 67 -6.14 -8.65 3.61
C HIS A 67 -7.06 -8.80 4.84
N VAL A 68 -7.86 -9.87 4.85
CA VAL A 68 -8.83 -10.14 5.91
C VAL A 68 -8.13 -10.50 7.23
N SER A 69 -7.11 -11.35 7.19
CA SER A 69 -6.41 -11.78 8.40
C SER A 69 -5.60 -10.66 9.04
N ALA A 70 -5.01 -9.76 8.25
CA ALA A 70 -4.36 -8.56 8.76
C ALA A 70 -5.34 -7.69 9.53
N PHE A 71 -6.52 -7.42 8.97
CA PHE A 71 -7.53 -6.59 9.62
C PHE A 71 -8.08 -7.22 10.91
N LEU A 72 -8.38 -8.52 10.89
CA LEU A 72 -8.94 -9.21 12.06
C LEU A 72 -7.94 -9.34 13.21
N PHE A 73 -6.68 -9.67 12.91
CA PHE A 73 -5.68 -10.03 13.93
C PHE A 73 -4.68 -8.93 14.28
N ASN A 74 -4.62 -7.83 13.52
CA ASN A 74 -3.61 -6.78 13.73
C ASN A 74 -4.22 -5.39 14.00
N GLN A 75 -5.40 -5.33 14.61
CA GLN A 75 -6.14 -4.09 14.86
C GLN A 75 -5.29 -3.02 15.59
N SER A 76 -4.48 -3.43 16.58
CA SER A 76 -3.57 -2.52 17.28
C SER A 76 -2.53 -1.87 16.35
N GLY A 77 -2.06 -2.62 15.35
CA GLY A 77 -1.18 -2.09 14.30
C GLY A 77 -1.84 -1.01 13.45
N PHE A 78 -3.12 -1.18 13.10
CA PHE A 78 -3.89 -0.16 12.39
C PHE A 78 -4.07 1.10 13.24
N HIS A 79 -4.47 0.95 14.50
CA HIS A 79 -4.64 2.09 15.41
C HIS A 79 -3.34 2.86 15.66
N HIS A 80 -2.22 2.15 15.86
CA HIS A 80 -0.92 2.77 16.04
C HIS A 80 -0.50 3.56 14.80
N ALA A 81 -0.62 2.98 13.61
CA ALA A 81 -0.30 3.67 12.37
C ALA A 81 -1.15 4.94 12.16
N ALA A 82 -2.44 4.88 12.48
CA ALA A 82 -3.30 6.06 12.44
C ALA A 82 -2.86 7.14 13.44
N ALA A 83 -2.58 6.76 14.69
CA ALA A 83 -2.10 7.69 15.71
C ALA A 83 -0.75 8.33 15.33
N GLU A 84 0.18 7.53 14.79
CA GLU A 84 1.48 8.01 14.34
C GLU A 84 1.34 8.97 13.16
N MET A 85 0.48 8.66 12.19
CA MET A 85 0.20 9.55 11.07
C MET A 85 -0.29 10.91 11.58
N LEU A 86 -1.26 10.92 12.51
CA LEU A 86 -1.81 12.15 13.09
C LEU A 86 -0.75 12.92 13.88
N GLN A 87 0.04 12.24 14.71
CA GLN A 87 1.12 12.88 15.48
C GLN A 87 2.13 13.56 14.57
N ARG A 88 2.42 12.99 13.40
CA ARG A 88 3.32 13.59 12.41
C ARG A 88 2.73 14.81 11.68
N GLN A 89 1.41 15.02 11.71
CA GLN A 89 0.79 16.21 11.12
C GLN A 89 0.83 17.42 12.07
N GLU A 90 1.04 17.20 13.37
CA GLU A 90 1.14 18.30 14.34
C GLU A 90 2.41 19.13 14.03
N PRO A 91 2.30 20.46 13.87
CA PRO A 91 3.47 21.32 13.76
C PRO A 91 4.25 21.29 15.08
N ASN A 92 5.58 21.20 15.00
CA ASN A 92 6.48 21.31 16.16
C ASN A 92 6.27 22.59 16.96
#